data_AF-A0A4V3W7R8-F1
#
_entry.id   AF-A0A4V3W7R8-F1
#
_cell.length_a   1.000
_cell.length_b   1.000
_cell.length_c   1.000
_cell.angle_alpha   90.00
_cell.angle_beta   90.00
_cell.angle_gamma   90.00
#
_symmetry.space_group_name_H-M   'P 1'
#
loop_
_entity.id
_entity.type
_entity.pdbx_description
1 polymer ?
#
loop_
_entity_poly.entity_id
_entity_poly.type
_entity_poly.pdbx_seq_one_letter_code
_entity_poly.pdbx_strand_id
1 'polypeptide(L)'
;MKVTIDGHEIEVEPGTTILQAARMIGGESVPPAMCYYSKLKGSGGKCRCCLVEVSKGSDANPTPMPKLMASCVTGVMDGMEVKSISSPRVQEARKSVTEFLLINHPLDCPVCDQAGECDLQNLSFNHGKSETRFIEEKRTFEPENIGENIQLHMNRCILCYRCVMTADQLTDGRVHGVVNRGDHSQISTCISKAIDNEFSGNMIDVCPVGALTDKTFRFKSRVWFNKPFNAHRDCDKCCGKTTVWMFGNEIQRVTARKDEYHEVEEFICNSCRFDHKDVNDWVIEGPRKFEKFSVINQNNYTRKLDKVTIETEKQILLGRDQDRKKISMVEVPLKNTENSKS
;
A
#
# COMPACT_ATOMS: atom_id res chain seq x y z
N MET A 1 -10.12 -30.75 2.33
CA MET A 1 -11.53 -30.27 2.25
C MET A 1 -11.70 -29.54 0.93
N LYS A 2 -12.78 -29.80 0.20
CA LYS A 2 -13.07 -29.19 -1.09
C LYS A 2 -13.92 -27.93 -0.89
N VAL A 3 -13.52 -26.81 -1.50
CA VAL A 3 -14.21 -25.52 -1.43
C VAL A 3 -14.29 -24.92 -2.82
N THR A 4 -15.40 -24.26 -3.14
CA THR A 4 -15.58 -23.55 -4.41
C THR A 4 -15.65 -22.04 -4.17
N ILE A 5 -14.78 -21.27 -4.82
CA ILE A 5 -14.74 -19.80 -4.73
C ILE A 5 -14.91 -19.22 -6.13
N ASP A 6 -16.00 -18.47 -6.35
CA ASP A 6 -16.33 -17.89 -7.67
C ASP A 6 -16.23 -18.92 -8.82
N GLY A 7 -16.73 -20.13 -8.58
CA GLY A 7 -16.71 -21.24 -9.55
C GLY A 7 -15.38 -22.00 -9.65
N HIS A 8 -14.33 -21.56 -8.96
CA HIS A 8 -13.04 -22.25 -8.92
C HIS A 8 -12.99 -23.19 -7.72
N GLU A 9 -12.79 -24.47 -8.00
CA GLU A 9 -12.72 -25.51 -6.99
C GLU A 9 -11.27 -25.70 -6.52
N ILE A 10 -11.08 -25.81 -5.21
CA ILE A 10 -9.76 -26.02 -4.61
C ILE A 10 -9.85 -26.96 -3.40
N GLU A 11 -8.81 -27.75 -3.21
CA GLU A 11 -8.61 -28.55 -2.00
C GLU A 11 -7.68 -27.84 -1.02
N VAL A 12 -8.14 -27.75 0.23
CA VAL A 12 -7.41 -27.06 1.31
C VAL A 12 -7.40 -27.88 2.59
N GLU A 13 -6.36 -27.64 3.39
CA GLU A 13 -6.18 -28.27 4.70
C GLU A 13 -7.21 -27.74 5.72
N PRO A 14 -7.64 -28.59 6.68
CA PRO A 14 -8.45 -28.15 7.82
C PRO A 14 -7.82 -26.96 8.56
N GLY A 15 -8.65 -25.98 8.92
CA GLY A 15 -8.20 -24.74 9.60
C GLY A 15 -7.83 -23.59 8.67
N THR A 16 -7.78 -23.81 7.35
CA THR A 16 -7.58 -22.74 6.36
C THR A 16 -8.76 -21.77 6.36
N THR A 17 -8.49 -20.47 6.30
CA THR A 17 -9.53 -19.44 6.19
C THR A 17 -9.97 -19.25 4.73
N ILE A 18 -11.18 -18.70 4.51
CA ILE A 18 -11.66 -18.41 3.15
C ILE A 18 -10.71 -17.47 2.40
N LEU A 19 -10.11 -16.49 3.08
CA LEU A 19 -9.14 -15.58 2.45
C LEU A 19 -7.88 -16.32 1.99
N GLN A 20 -7.34 -17.22 2.82
CA GLN A 20 -6.16 -18.00 2.45
C GLN A 20 -6.47 -18.95 1.29
N ALA A 21 -7.62 -19.62 1.31
CA ALA A 21 -8.08 -20.45 0.20
C ALA A 21 -8.22 -19.63 -1.09
N ALA A 22 -8.76 -18.42 -1.02
CA ALA A 22 -8.85 -17.53 -2.18
C ALA A 22 -7.46 -17.11 -2.70
N ARG A 23 -6.49 -16.85 -1.81
CA ARG A 23 -5.11 -16.52 -2.21
C ARG A 23 -4.39 -17.67 -2.91
N MET A 24 -4.71 -18.92 -2.58
CA MET A 24 -4.16 -20.09 -3.30
C MET A 24 -4.67 -20.18 -4.74
N ILE A 25 -5.88 -19.68 -5.01
CA ILE A 25 -6.43 -19.55 -6.38
C ILE A 25 -5.79 -18.34 -7.08
N GLY A 26 -5.67 -17.23 -6.38
CA GLY A 26 -5.14 -15.96 -6.89
C GLY A 26 -6.14 -15.19 -7.75
N GLY A 27 -5.67 -14.08 -8.34
CA GLY A 27 -6.47 -13.25 -9.25
C GLY A 27 -7.52 -12.37 -8.57
N GLU A 28 -8.53 -11.97 -9.34
CA GLU A 28 -9.55 -11.00 -8.91
C GLU A 28 -10.55 -11.57 -7.88
N SER A 29 -10.62 -12.89 -7.74
CA SER A 29 -11.46 -13.57 -6.74
C SER A 29 -10.97 -13.32 -5.31
N VAL A 30 -9.70 -12.93 -5.12
CA VAL A 30 -9.11 -12.68 -3.81
C VAL A 30 -9.76 -11.46 -3.14
N PRO A 31 -10.43 -11.62 -1.98
CA PRO A 31 -11.01 -10.49 -1.26
C PRO A 31 -9.92 -9.51 -0.76
N PRO A 32 -10.12 -8.20 -0.87
CA PRO A 32 -9.17 -7.22 -0.35
C PRO A 32 -9.15 -7.25 1.19
N ALA A 33 -7.98 -7.03 1.80
CA ALA A 33 -7.84 -7.04 3.25
C ALA A 33 -6.86 -5.98 3.76
N MET A 34 -7.35 -5.11 4.65
CA MET A 34 -6.55 -4.00 5.21
C MET A 34 -5.99 -4.30 6.61
N CYS A 35 -6.64 -5.15 7.41
CA CYS A 35 -6.21 -5.46 8.77
C CYS A 35 -5.60 -6.86 8.92
N TYR A 36 -5.96 -7.80 8.05
CA TYR A 36 -5.36 -9.14 8.05
C TYR A 36 -3.94 -9.06 7.50
N TYR A 37 -3.04 -9.85 8.08
CA TYR A 37 -1.64 -9.93 7.69
C TYR A 37 -1.10 -11.32 8.07
N SER A 38 -0.66 -12.13 7.10
CA SER A 38 -0.34 -13.54 7.34
C SER A 38 0.70 -13.78 8.45
N LYS A 39 1.73 -12.92 8.52
CA LYS A 39 2.78 -13.01 9.54
C LYS A 39 2.35 -12.53 10.92
N LEU A 40 1.21 -11.83 11.03
CA LEU A 40 0.70 -11.36 12.32
C LEU A 40 -0.38 -12.32 12.83
N LYS A 41 0.00 -13.19 13.78
CA LYS A 41 -0.92 -14.17 14.38
C LYS A 41 -2.14 -13.46 15.00
N GLY A 42 -3.33 -13.96 14.67
CA GLY A 42 -4.60 -13.41 15.16
C GLY A 42 -5.03 -12.09 14.50
N SER A 43 -4.30 -11.60 13.50
CA SER A 43 -4.73 -10.43 12.74
C SER A 43 -5.96 -10.74 11.89
N GLY A 44 -6.78 -9.73 11.61
CA GLY A 44 -8.04 -9.90 10.88
C GLY A 44 -9.28 -9.49 11.66
N GLY A 45 -10.43 -9.50 10.99
CA GLY A 45 -11.75 -9.25 11.60
C GLY A 45 -12.05 -7.81 12.00
N LYS A 46 -11.13 -6.85 11.81
CA LYS A 46 -11.32 -5.44 12.18
C LYS A 46 -11.95 -4.59 11.07
N CYS A 47 -11.34 -4.57 9.88
CA CYS A 47 -11.69 -3.61 8.81
C CYS A 47 -12.93 -3.98 7.97
N ARG A 48 -13.31 -5.26 7.91
CA ARG A 48 -14.43 -5.77 7.09
C ARG A 48 -14.30 -5.53 5.56
N CYS A 49 -13.12 -5.21 5.03
CA CYS A 49 -12.94 -5.13 3.56
C CYS A 49 -13.09 -6.50 2.88
N CYS A 50 -12.75 -7.58 3.58
CA CYS A 50 -12.70 -8.93 3.05
C CYS A 50 -14.07 -9.66 3.12
N LEU A 51 -15.17 -8.92 3.10
CA LEU A 51 -16.50 -9.53 3.13
C LEU A 51 -16.71 -10.38 1.87
N VAL A 52 -17.33 -11.54 2.07
CA VAL A 52 -17.71 -12.51 1.04
C VAL A 52 -19.11 -13.07 1.34
N GLU A 53 -19.78 -13.56 0.31
CA GLU A 53 -21.07 -14.23 0.43
C GLU A 53 -20.87 -15.74 0.42
N VAL A 54 -21.39 -16.44 1.41
CA VAL A 54 -21.35 -17.91 1.47
C VAL A 54 -22.71 -18.43 1.00
N SER A 55 -22.78 -18.87 -0.26
CA SER A 55 -24.01 -19.37 -0.88
C SER A 55 -24.38 -20.76 -0.42
N LYS A 56 -23.39 -21.57 0.01
CA LYS A 56 -23.59 -22.89 0.59
C LYS A 56 -22.61 -23.07 1.75
N GLY A 57 -23.12 -23.34 2.95
CA GLY A 57 -22.31 -23.42 4.16
C GLY A 57 -21.31 -24.57 4.14
N SER A 58 -21.79 -25.78 3.87
CA SER A 58 -21.01 -27.03 3.74
C SER A 58 -21.87 -28.12 3.11
N ASP A 59 -21.31 -29.28 2.80
CA ASP A 59 -22.09 -30.45 2.39
C ASP A 59 -22.95 -31.02 3.55
N ALA A 60 -22.45 -30.95 4.78
CA ALA A 60 -23.18 -31.39 5.96
C ALA A 60 -24.35 -30.46 6.32
N ASN A 61 -24.17 -29.16 6.09
CA ASN A 61 -25.20 -28.15 6.26
C ASN A 61 -25.17 -27.15 5.10
N PRO A 62 -25.99 -27.35 4.05
CA PRO A 62 -25.96 -26.55 2.84
C PRO A 62 -26.63 -25.19 3.00
N THR A 63 -27.19 -24.86 4.17
CA THR A 63 -27.87 -23.57 4.34
C THR A 63 -26.92 -22.40 4.05
N PRO A 64 -27.32 -21.44 3.19
CA PRO A 64 -26.55 -20.23 2.96
C PRO A 64 -26.39 -19.43 4.24
N MET A 65 -25.27 -18.72 4.39
CA MET A 65 -25.11 -17.83 5.54
C MET A 65 -25.91 -16.54 5.30
N PRO A 66 -26.75 -16.10 6.26
CA PRO A 66 -27.65 -14.97 6.04
C PRO A 66 -26.91 -13.63 5.94
N LYS A 67 -25.72 -13.54 6.56
CA LYS A 67 -24.88 -12.35 6.58
C LYS A 67 -23.62 -12.59 5.75
N LEU A 68 -23.06 -11.51 5.19
CA LEU A 68 -21.74 -11.56 4.59
C LEU A 68 -20.70 -11.91 5.66
N MET A 69 -19.79 -12.80 5.31
CA MET A 69 -18.79 -13.32 6.23
C MET A 69 -17.45 -12.65 5.99
N ALA A 70 -16.70 -12.41 7.06
CA ALA A 70 -15.33 -11.90 6.93
C ALA A 70 -14.39 -13.06 6.56
N SER A 71 -13.91 -13.09 5.32
CA SER A 71 -13.12 -14.21 4.81
C SER A 71 -11.80 -14.45 5.57
N CYS A 72 -11.20 -13.40 6.14
CA CYS A 72 -9.91 -13.49 6.85
C CYS A 72 -9.94 -14.25 8.18
N VAL A 73 -11.12 -14.47 8.76
CA VAL A 73 -11.28 -15.16 10.06
C VAL A 73 -12.24 -16.34 9.98
N THR A 74 -13.02 -16.43 8.91
CA THR A 74 -13.97 -17.53 8.72
C THR A 74 -13.22 -18.73 8.15
N GLY A 75 -13.19 -19.83 8.89
CA GLY A 75 -12.64 -21.10 8.43
C GLY A 75 -13.48 -21.70 7.30
N VAL A 76 -12.82 -22.35 6.35
CA VAL A 76 -13.52 -23.11 5.31
C VAL A 76 -14.12 -24.40 5.87
N MET A 77 -15.22 -24.84 5.27
CA MET A 77 -15.84 -26.14 5.53
C MET A 77 -15.91 -26.95 4.24
N ASP A 78 -15.98 -28.27 4.36
CA ASP A 78 -16.06 -29.17 3.21
C ASP A 78 -17.38 -28.95 2.44
N GLY A 79 -17.28 -28.78 1.12
CA GLY A 79 -18.42 -28.47 0.24
C GLY A 79 -18.91 -27.02 0.33
N MET A 80 -18.15 -26.12 0.96
CA MET A 80 -18.51 -24.70 1.06
C MET A 80 -18.41 -24.01 -0.31
N GLU A 81 -19.41 -23.18 -0.64
CA GLU A 81 -19.39 -22.33 -1.83
C GLU A 81 -19.40 -20.85 -1.44
N VAL A 82 -18.41 -20.12 -1.96
CA VAL A 82 -18.17 -18.72 -1.67
C VAL A 82 -18.24 -17.91 -2.96
N LYS A 83 -18.97 -16.79 -2.91
CA LYS A 83 -19.02 -15.77 -3.94
C LYS A 83 -18.29 -14.52 -3.43
N SER A 84 -17.21 -14.15 -4.11
CA SER A 84 -16.41 -12.96 -3.79
C SER A 84 -16.68 -11.89 -4.84
N ILE A 85 -16.04 -11.95 -6.02
CA ILE A 85 -16.24 -10.93 -7.05
C ILE A 85 -17.59 -11.08 -7.76
N SER A 86 -18.08 -12.32 -7.86
CA SER A 86 -19.32 -12.68 -8.58
C SER A 86 -20.61 -12.22 -7.87
N SER A 87 -20.54 -11.84 -6.58
CA SER A 87 -21.71 -11.40 -5.82
C SER A 87 -21.89 -9.88 -5.87
N PRO A 88 -23.01 -9.36 -6.42
CA PRO A 88 -23.32 -7.92 -6.39
C PRO A 88 -23.44 -7.38 -4.95
N ARG A 89 -23.94 -8.21 -4.03
CA ARG A 89 -24.09 -7.87 -2.62
C ARG A 89 -22.74 -7.63 -1.95
N VAL A 90 -21.74 -8.44 -2.28
CA VAL A 90 -20.36 -8.26 -1.79
C VAL A 90 -19.74 -6.99 -2.35
N GLN A 91 -19.95 -6.69 -3.63
CA GLN A 91 -19.44 -5.46 -4.24
C GLN A 91 -20.00 -4.20 -3.58
N GLU A 92 -21.30 -4.18 -3.31
CA GLU A 92 -21.92 -3.03 -2.62
C GLU A 92 -21.45 -2.90 -1.17
N ALA A 93 -21.24 -4.02 -0.48
CA ALA A 93 -20.66 -4.01 0.85
C ALA A 93 -19.22 -3.47 0.86
N ARG A 94 -18.38 -3.85 -0.12
CA ARG A 94 -17.01 -3.34 -0.26
C ARG A 94 -16.98 -1.84 -0.54
N LYS A 95 -17.88 -1.34 -1.40
CA LYS A 95 -18.06 0.10 -1.63
C LYS A 95 -18.41 0.84 -0.35
N SER A 96 -19.35 0.28 0.43
CA SER A 96 -19.79 0.87 1.69
C SER A 96 -18.68 0.87 2.75
N VAL A 97 -17.96 -0.23 2.92
CA VAL A 97 -16.82 -0.31 3.83
C VAL A 97 -15.72 0.68 3.44
N THR A 98 -15.42 0.78 2.15
CA THR A 98 -14.42 1.73 1.62
C THR A 98 -14.86 3.17 1.89
N GLU A 99 -16.15 3.48 1.69
CA GLU A 99 -16.73 4.77 2.06
C GLU A 99 -16.51 5.06 3.56
N PHE A 100 -16.83 4.12 4.47
CA PHE A 100 -16.60 4.29 5.91
C PHE A 100 -15.12 4.53 6.27
N LEU A 101 -14.18 3.85 5.59
CA LEU A 101 -12.76 4.08 5.81
C LEU A 101 -12.32 5.49 5.37
N LEU A 102 -12.97 6.06 4.35
CA LEU A 102 -12.64 7.37 3.79
C LEU A 102 -13.39 8.54 4.45
N ILE A 103 -14.53 8.30 5.12
CA ILE A 103 -15.36 9.33 5.77
C ILE A 103 -14.50 10.26 6.63
N ASN A 104 -13.70 9.69 7.53
CA ASN A 104 -12.85 10.43 8.46
C ASN A 104 -11.37 10.48 8.03
N HIS A 105 -11.03 9.93 6.86
CA HIS A 105 -9.67 10.01 6.33
C HIS A 105 -9.41 11.40 5.72
N PRO A 106 -8.27 12.06 6.00
CA PRO A 106 -7.97 13.38 5.49
C PRO A 106 -7.64 13.35 4.00
N LEU A 107 -7.82 14.48 3.32
CA LEU A 107 -7.48 14.66 1.91
C LEU A 107 -5.98 14.95 1.70
N ASP A 108 -5.16 14.13 2.35
CA ASP A 108 -3.71 14.33 2.46
C ASP A 108 -2.92 13.67 1.33
N CYS A 109 -3.57 12.97 0.39
CA CYS A 109 -2.88 12.18 -0.64
C CYS A 109 -1.73 12.92 -1.35
N PRO A 110 -1.82 14.20 -1.73
CA PRO A 110 -0.72 14.91 -2.38
C PRO A 110 0.53 15.07 -1.50
N VAL A 111 0.34 15.26 -0.19
CA VAL A 111 1.40 15.47 0.79
C VAL A 111 1.79 14.19 1.52
N CYS A 112 0.99 13.13 1.42
CA CYS A 112 1.24 11.83 2.03
C CYS A 112 2.45 11.15 1.37
N ASP A 113 3.39 10.67 2.19
CA ASP A 113 4.60 10.02 1.69
C ASP A 113 4.30 8.65 1.05
N GLN A 114 3.29 7.95 1.56
CA GLN A 114 2.85 6.65 1.07
C GLN A 114 1.98 6.73 -0.19
N ALA A 115 1.74 7.93 -0.74
CA ALA A 115 1.00 8.07 -1.98
C ALA A 115 1.68 7.30 -3.11
N GLY A 116 0.91 6.52 -3.88
CA GLY A 116 1.41 5.63 -4.92
C GLY A 116 1.74 4.20 -4.47
N GLU A 117 1.90 3.97 -3.16
CA GLU A 117 2.06 2.63 -2.56
C GLU A 117 1.08 2.39 -1.39
N CYS A 118 0.00 3.17 -1.33
CA CYS A 118 -0.99 3.11 -0.26
C CYS A 118 -2.07 2.07 -0.60
N ASP A 119 -2.25 1.08 0.28
CA ASP A 119 -3.28 0.04 0.09
C ASP A 119 -4.68 0.64 0.10
N LEU A 120 -4.93 1.69 0.90
CA LEU A 120 -6.24 2.35 0.95
C LEU A 120 -6.54 3.12 -0.35
N GLN A 121 -5.51 3.69 -0.98
CA GLN A 121 -5.65 4.34 -2.28
C GLN A 121 -6.02 3.31 -3.34
N ASN A 122 -5.33 2.17 -3.37
CA ASN A 122 -5.60 1.07 -4.29
C ASN A 122 -6.99 0.45 -4.04
N LEU A 123 -7.37 0.27 -2.77
CA LEU A 123 -8.69 -0.19 -2.37
C LEU A 123 -9.79 0.76 -2.87
N SER A 124 -9.60 2.06 -2.68
CA SER A 124 -10.53 3.09 -3.15
C SER A 124 -10.64 3.12 -4.67
N PHE A 125 -9.54 2.94 -5.37
CA PHE A 125 -9.55 2.91 -6.84
C PHE A 125 -10.31 1.69 -7.37
N ASN A 126 -10.10 0.51 -6.78
CA ASN A 126 -10.70 -0.74 -7.26
C ASN A 126 -12.16 -0.96 -6.79
N HIS A 127 -12.48 -0.54 -5.56
CA HIS A 127 -13.77 -0.87 -4.92
C HIS A 127 -14.51 0.34 -4.35
N GLY A 128 -13.95 1.55 -4.42
CA GLY A 128 -14.58 2.76 -3.92
C GLY A 128 -15.69 3.29 -4.85
N LYS A 129 -16.50 4.21 -4.32
CA LYS A 129 -17.40 5.04 -5.13
C LYS A 129 -16.61 6.23 -5.69
N SER A 130 -17.01 6.74 -6.84
CA SER A 130 -16.39 7.93 -7.47
C SER A 130 -16.64 9.22 -6.68
N GLU A 131 -17.73 9.26 -5.92
CA GLU A 131 -18.19 10.45 -5.19
C GLU A 131 -18.29 10.17 -3.69
N THR A 132 -18.04 11.20 -2.88
CA THR A 132 -18.27 11.18 -1.43
C THR A 132 -19.59 11.87 -1.12
N ARG A 133 -20.37 11.29 -0.21
CA ARG A 133 -21.61 11.89 0.32
C ARG A 133 -21.41 12.58 1.67
N PHE A 134 -20.26 12.36 2.30
CA PHE A 134 -19.95 12.92 3.61
C PHE A 134 -19.54 14.38 3.48
N ILE A 135 -20.28 15.27 4.14
CA ILE A 135 -20.11 16.73 4.10
C ILE A 135 -19.81 17.34 5.48
N GLU A 136 -19.80 16.52 6.53
CA GLU A 136 -19.57 16.98 7.90
C GLU A 136 -18.08 17.18 8.18
N GLU A 137 -17.78 17.76 9.34
CA GLU A 137 -16.41 17.93 9.80
C GLU A 137 -15.76 16.57 10.09
N LYS A 138 -14.58 16.34 9.51
CA LYS A 138 -13.80 15.14 9.75
C LYS A 138 -13.15 15.23 11.13
N ARG A 139 -13.10 14.10 11.85
CA ARG A 139 -12.34 14.04 13.11
C ARG A 139 -10.87 14.39 12.89
N THR A 140 -10.28 15.07 13.86
CA THR A 140 -8.86 15.40 13.89
C THR A 140 -8.26 14.99 15.24
N PHE A 141 -6.96 14.71 15.21
CA PHE A 141 -6.15 14.33 16.35
C PHE A 141 -4.90 15.20 16.39
N GLU A 142 -4.47 15.53 17.59
CA GLU A 142 -3.24 16.29 17.81
C GLU A 142 -2.01 15.47 17.39
N PRO A 143 -1.00 16.10 16.75
CA PRO A 143 0.25 15.42 16.42
C PRO A 143 0.99 14.98 17.68
N GLU A 144 1.33 13.69 17.74
CA GLU A 144 2.14 13.09 18.81
C GLU A 144 3.50 12.66 18.25
N ASN A 145 4.58 12.98 18.96
CA ASN A 145 5.90 12.47 18.64
C ASN A 145 6.15 11.14 19.38
N ILE A 146 6.29 10.05 18.62
CA ILE A 146 6.40 8.69 19.15
C ILE A 146 7.83 8.12 19.07
N GLY A 147 8.84 8.93 18.76
CA GLY A 147 10.24 8.48 18.67
C GLY A 147 11.00 9.07 17.49
N GLU A 148 12.28 8.75 17.32
CA GLU A 148 13.16 9.41 16.34
C GLU A 148 13.02 8.87 14.91
N ASN A 149 12.68 7.58 14.77
CA ASN A 149 12.67 6.90 13.47
C ASN A 149 11.29 6.90 12.78
N ILE A 150 10.20 6.91 13.56
CA ILE A 150 8.83 6.74 13.06
C ILE A 150 8.05 8.02 13.27
N GLN A 151 7.41 8.52 12.21
CA GLN A 151 6.47 9.63 12.28
C GLN A 151 5.05 9.11 12.27
N LEU A 152 4.26 9.50 13.28
CA LEU A 152 2.83 9.25 13.36
C LEU A 152 2.03 10.41 12.77
N HIS A 153 1.10 10.08 11.87
CA HIS A 153 0.00 10.92 11.41
C HIS A 153 -1.31 10.23 11.70
N MET A 154 -1.83 10.46 12.91
CA MET A 154 -2.98 9.73 13.40
C MET A 154 -4.25 9.97 12.57
N ASN A 155 -4.43 11.16 12.00
CA ASN A 155 -5.58 11.46 11.12
C ASN A 155 -5.67 10.50 9.93
N ARG A 156 -4.55 9.97 9.42
CA ARG A 156 -4.53 9.02 8.30
C ARG A 156 -4.79 7.58 8.73
N CYS A 157 -4.76 7.27 10.02
CA CYS A 157 -4.90 5.91 10.51
C CYS A 157 -6.34 5.42 10.43
N ILE A 158 -6.52 4.23 9.84
CA ILE A 158 -7.81 3.53 9.73
C ILE A 158 -8.08 2.54 10.87
N LEU A 159 -7.27 2.56 11.93
CA LEU A 159 -7.40 1.66 13.08
C LEU A 159 -7.47 0.18 12.66
N CYS A 160 -6.51 -0.27 11.84
CA CYS A 160 -6.40 -1.66 11.41
C CYS A 160 -5.70 -2.56 12.44
N TYR A 161 -5.03 -1.96 13.44
CA TYR A 161 -4.31 -2.61 14.55
C TYR A 161 -3.03 -3.35 14.14
N ARG A 162 -2.64 -3.35 12.85
CA ARG A 162 -1.42 -4.05 12.38
C ARG A 162 -0.18 -3.61 13.17
N CYS A 163 0.05 -2.30 13.33
CA CYS A 163 1.21 -1.79 14.08
C CYS A 163 1.25 -2.27 15.54
N VAL A 164 0.11 -2.26 16.22
CA VAL A 164 -0.02 -2.71 17.62
C VAL A 164 0.32 -4.19 17.73
N MET A 165 -0.17 -5.01 16.79
CA MET A 165 0.11 -6.45 16.76
C MET A 165 1.57 -6.75 16.40
N THR A 166 2.15 -5.98 15.47
CA THR A 166 3.56 -6.10 15.10
C THR A 166 4.47 -5.79 16.28
N ALA A 167 4.21 -4.72 17.03
CA ALA A 167 5.01 -4.42 18.21
C ALA A 167 4.82 -5.44 19.33
N ASP A 168 3.59 -5.94 19.53
CA ASP A 168 3.32 -7.00 20.51
C ASP A 168 4.07 -8.31 20.19
N GLN A 169 4.27 -8.61 18.91
CA GLN A 169 4.90 -9.83 18.44
C GLN A 169 6.42 -9.74 18.27
N LEU A 170 6.95 -8.57 17.89
CA LEU A 170 8.36 -8.40 17.54
C LEU A 170 9.18 -7.65 18.59
N THR A 171 8.55 -7.00 19.57
CA THR A 171 9.28 -6.14 20.51
C THR A 171 9.02 -6.51 21.96
N ASP A 172 10.06 -6.41 22.79
CA ASP A 172 10.02 -6.71 24.21
C ASP A 172 9.32 -5.57 24.96
N GLY A 173 7.99 -5.64 25.04
CA GLY A 173 7.17 -4.63 25.71
C GLY A 173 6.67 -3.55 24.75
N ARG A 174 5.40 -3.67 24.38
CA ARG A 174 4.71 -2.67 23.55
C ARG A 174 4.43 -1.40 24.35
N VAL A 175 4.89 -0.26 23.83
CA VAL A 175 4.68 1.07 24.47
C VAL A 175 3.54 1.90 23.90
N HIS A 176 2.97 1.50 22.75
CA HIS A 176 1.83 2.20 22.14
C HIS A 176 0.61 1.27 22.01
N GLY A 177 -0.57 1.85 21.88
CA GLY A 177 -1.80 1.08 21.79
C GLY A 177 -2.97 1.92 21.31
N VAL A 178 -4.16 1.30 21.31
CA VAL A 178 -5.40 2.01 21.02
C VAL A 178 -5.91 2.62 22.31
N VAL A 179 -6.05 3.94 22.31
CA VAL A 179 -6.61 4.73 23.40
C VAL A 179 -7.99 5.23 22.97
N ASN A 180 -8.86 5.50 23.95
CA ASN A 180 -10.26 5.90 23.78
C ASN A 180 -11.11 4.79 23.12
N ARG A 181 -12.34 5.15 22.70
CA ARG A 181 -13.32 4.24 22.12
C ARG A 181 -14.14 4.95 21.06
N GLY A 182 -14.71 4.16 20.13
CA GLY A 182 -15.58 4.68 19.07
C GLY A 182 -14.79 5.44 18.01
N ASP A 183 -15.38 6.48 17.48
CA ASP A 183 -14.77 7.41 16.52
C ASP A 183 -13.66 8.28 17.14
N HIS A 184 -13.56 8.38 18.46
CA HIS A 184 -12.42 9.02 19.14
C HIS A 184 -11.22 8.10 19.37
N SER A 185 -11.29 6.84 18.90
CA SER A 185 -10.19 5.89 19.06
C SER A 185 -8.95 6.33 18.29
N GLN A 186 -7.80 6.27 18.95
CA GLN A 186 -6.51 6.63 18.36
C GLN A 186 -5.36 5.72 18.75
N ILE A 187 -4.37 5.60 17.89
CA ILE A 187 -3.07 5.00 18.21
C ILE A 187 -2.23 6.06 18.93
N SER A 188 -1.79 5.77 20.15
CA SER A 188 -1.01 6.70 20.96
C SER A 188 -0.09 5.91 21.91
N THR A 189 0.96 6.56 22.42
CA THR A 189 1.83 5.99 23.47
C THR A 189 1.23 6.13 24.88
N CYS A 190 0.12 6.86 25.02
CA CYS A 190 -0.60 7.19 26.26
C CYS A 190 0.22 8.03 27.27
N ILE A 191 1.45 7.61 27.56
CA ILE A 191 2.51 8.36 28.22
C ILE A 191 3.57 8.55 27.15
N SER A 192 4.04 9.78 26.90
CA SER A 192 4.97 10.16 25.81
C SER A 192 6.33 9.45 25.84
N LYS A 193 6.31 8.13 25.77
CA LYS A 193 7.45 7.22 25.70
C LYS A 193 7.81 7.07 24.24
N ALA A 194 9.08 7.27 23.94
CA ALA A 194 9.61 7.01 22.62
C ALA A 194 9.52 5.51 22.32
N ILE A 195 9.18 5.18 21.08
CA ILE A 195 9.33 3.84 20.53
C ILE A 195 10.79 3.72 20.05
N ASP A 196 11.60 3.01 20.82
CA ASP A 196 13.04 2.80 20.60
C ASP A 196 13.42 1.33 20.38
N ASN A 197 12.46 0.40 20.47
CA ASN A 197 12.68 -1.03 20.26
C ASN A 197 13.33 -1.34 18.89
N GLU A 198 14.28 -2.28 18.87
CA GLU A 198 15.12 -2.63 17.68
C GLU A 198 14.31 -3.08 16.44
N PHE A 199 13.10 -3.62 16.58
CA PHE A 199 12.27 -4.06 15.46
C PHE A 199 11.07 -3.15 15.17
N SER A 200 10.99 -2.00 15.83
CA SER A 200 9.85 -1.08 15.73
C SER A 200 9.62 -0.53 14.32
N GLY A 201 10.66 -0.35 13.51
CA GLY A 201 10.57 0.16 12.14
C GLY A 201 9.70 -0.69 11.22
N ASN A 202 9.52 -1.97 11.53
CA ASN A 202 8.61 -2.84 10.75
C ASN A 202 7.14 -2.41 10.85
N MET A 203 6.77 -1.60 11.84
CA MET A 203 5.43 -1.02 11.91
C MET A 203 5.10 -0.12 10.72
N ILE A 204 6.12 0.49 10.09
CA ILE A 204 5.94 1.28 8.85
C ILE A 204 5.55 0.35 7.70
N ASP A 205 6.24 -0.78 7.55
CA ASP A 205 6.01 -1.71 6.43
C ASP A 205 4.64 -2.40 6.48
N VAL A 206 4.15 -2.72 7.68
CA VAL A 206 2.83 -3.35 7.87
C VAL A 206 1.68 -2.36 7.75
N CYS A 207 1.96 -1.05 7.84
CA CYS A 207 0.93 -0.02 7.85
C CYS A 207 0.32 0.15 6.44
N PRO A 208 -0.99 -0.11 6.26
CA PRO A 208 -1.62 -0.08 4.93
C PRO A 208 -1.91 1.36 4.43
N VAL A 209 -1.62 2.36 5.26
CA VAL A 209 -1.92 3.79 5.03
C VAL A 209 -0.77 4.64 5.55
N GLY A 210 -0.63 5.88 5.05
CA GLY A 210 0.47 6.78 5.44
C GLY A 210 0.40 7.38 6.84
N ALA A 211 -0.10 6.62 7.81
CA ALA A 211 -0.17 6.99 9.22
C ALA A 211 1.15 6.77 9.95
N LEU A 212 1.90 5.72 9.63
CA LEU A 212 3.24 5.48 10.15
C LEU A 212 4.23 5.57 8.99
N THR A 213 5.10 6.56 9.01
CA THR A 213 6.07 6.82 7.94
C THR A 213 7.49 6.92 8.48
N ASP A 214 8.47 6.56 7.67
CA ASP A 214 9.90 6.67 7.98
C ASP A 214 10.34 8.14 8.02
N LYS A 215 10.78 8.64 9.18
CA LYS A 215 11.28 10.02 9.34
C LYS A 215 12.52 10.31 8.48
N THR A 216 13.33 9.30 8.21
CA THR A 216 14.61 9.43 7.49
C THR A 216 14.44 9.49 5.98
N PHE A 217 13.28 9.06 5.45
CA PHE A 217 12.94 9.06 4.02
C PHE A 217 11.88 10.09 3.66
N ARG A 218 11.01 10.41 4.61
CA ARG A 218 9.87 11.31 4.42
C ARG A 218 10.21 12.53 3.57
N PHE A 219 9.44 12.72 2.51
CA PHE A 219 9.52 13.87 1.59
C PHE A 219 10.82 14.02 0.78
N LYS A 220 11.76 13.07 0.86
CA LYS A 220 12.95 13.07 0.00
C LYS A 220 12.63 12.72 -1.45
N SER A 221 11.74 11.75 -1.65
CA SER A 221 11.36 11.26 -2.98
C SER A 221 9.97 10.64 -2.94
N ARG A 222 9.39 10.39 -4.12
CA ARG A 222 8.15 9.61 -4.28
C ARG A 222 8.49 8.24 -4.83
N VAL A 223 7.65 7.25 -4.51
CA VAL A 223 7.93 5.84 -4.80
C VAL A 223 8.06 5.52 -6.29
N TRP A 224 7.37 6.26 -7.15
CA TRP A 224 7.45 6.11 -8.61
C TRP A 224 8.72 6.70 -9.23
N PHE A 225 9.49 7.50 -8.48
CA PHE A 225 10.81 7.98 -8.91
C PHE A 225 11.95 7.05 -8.45
N ASN A 226 11.74 6.29 -7.38
CA ASN A 226 12.73 5.36 -6.86
C ASN A 226 12.74 4.07 -7.67
N LYS A 227 13.94 3.49 -7.82
CA LYS A 227 14.18 2.19 -8.44
C LYS A 227 14.35 1.14 -7.34
N PRO A 228 13.39 0.23 -7.16
CA PRO A 228 13.47 -0.81 -6.14
C PRO A 228 14.31 -2.01 -6.62
N PHE A 229 15.30 -2.39 -5.81
CA PHE A 229 16.11 -3.58 -6.02
C PHE A 229 16.03 -4.51 -4.82
N ASN A 230 15.98 -5.82 -5.06
CA ASN A 230 16.18 -6.80 -4.01
C ASN A 230 17.67 -6.85 -3.67
N ALA A 231 17.97 -6.77 -2.38
CA ALA A 231 19.33 -6.83 -1.87
C ALA A 231 19.38 -7.64 -0.56
N HIS A 232 20.56 -8.08 -0.17
CA HIS A 232 20.79 -8.68 1.13
C HIS A 232 22.11 -8.20 1.74
N ARG A 233 22.22 -8.33 3.06
CA ARG A 233 23.48 -8.23 3.81
C ARG A 233 23.53 -9.31 4.88
N ASP A 234 24.72 -9.67 5.31
CA ASP A 234 24.90 -10.52 6.48
C ASP A 234 24.69 -9.67 7.75
N CYS A 235 23.57 -9.89 8.43
CA CYS A 235 23.24 -9.22 9.68
C CYS A 235 23.17 -10.25 10.81
N ASP A 236 23.72 -9.88 11.95
CA ASP A 236 23.67 -10.64 13.21
C ASP A 236 22.28 -10.66 13.84
N LYS A 237 21.47 -9.61 13.63
CA LYS A 237 20.17 -9.41 14.29
C LYS A 237 18.97 -9.89 13.48
N CYS A 238 19.05 -9.93 12.15
CA CYS A 238 17.91 -10.29 11.30
C CYS A 238 18.35 -11.04 10.04
N CYS A 239 17.38 -11.44 9.20
CA CYS A 239 17.66 -12.17 7.97
C CYS A 239 18.44 -11.38 6.90
N GLY A 240 18.55 -10.06 7.06
CA GLY A 240 19.26 -9.18 6.15
C GLY A 240 18.67 -9.05 4.73
N LYS A 241 17.58 -9.75 4.40
CA LYS A 241 16.92 -9.66 3.09
C LYS A 241 16.02 -8.42 3.01
N THR A 242 16.34 -7.51 2.11
CA THR A 242 15.64 -6.23 1.97
C THR A 242 15.29 -5.90 0.52
N THR A 243 14.49 -4.85 0.38
CA THR A 243 14.35 -4.09 -0.86
C THR A 243 14.96 -2.71 -0.62
N VAL A 244 16.01 -2.39 -1.38
CA VAL A 244 16.63 -1.06 -1.39
C VAL A 244 15.98 -0.20 -2.45
N TRP A 245 15.61 1.02 -2.09
CA TRP A 245 14.96 1.97 -2.98
C TRP A 245 15.96 3.04 -3.39
N MET A 246 16.43 2.97 -4.62
CA MET A 246 17.52 3.81 -5.10
C MET A 246 17.01 4.96 -5.96
N PHE A 247 17.60 6.14 -5.80
CA PHE A 247 17.45 7.25 -6.75
C PHE A 247 18.84 7.62 -7.26
N GLY A 248 19.09 7.38 -8.54
CA GLY A 248 20.47 7.41 -9.06
C GLY A 248 21.33 6.33 -8.39
N ASN A 249 22.44 6.74 -7.77
CA ASN A 249 23.37 5.87 -7.05
C ASN A 249 23.20 5.92 -5.52
N GLU A 250 22.15 6.58 -5.02
CA GLU A 250 21.92 6.74 -3.58
C GLU A 250 20.73 5.88 -3.12
N ILE A 251 20.88 5.20 -1.99
CA ILE A 251 19.76 4.51 -1.33
C ILE A 251 18.97 5.53 -0.52
N GLN A 252 17.73 5.76 -0.94
CA GLN A 252 16.84 6.71 -0.26
C GLN A 252 16.19 6.07 0.98
N ARG A 253 15.78 4.79 0.86
CA ARG A 253 15.20 4.00 1.95
C ARG A 253 15.45 2.51 1.76
N VAL A 254 15.34 1.77 2.87
CA VAL A 254 15.39 0.31 2.91
C VAL A 254 14.09 -0.21 3.52
N THR A 255 13.46 -1.18 2.88
CA THR A 255 12.24 -1.83 3.38
C THR A 255 12.44 -3.35 3.43
N ALA A 256 11.64 -4.06 4.22
CA ALA A 256 11.60 -5.51 4.13
C ALA A 256 11.03 -5.95 2.77
N ARG A 257 11.39 -7.15 2.32
CA ARG A 257 10.80 -7.74 1.11
C ARG A 257 9.33 -8.04 1.36
N LYS A 258 8.49 -7.73 0.37
CA LYS A 258 7.06 -7.99 0.43
C LYS A 258 6.63 -8.90 -0.71
N ASP A 259 5.67 -9.77 -0.41
CA ASP A 259 4.97 -10.63 -1.35
C ASP A 259 3.97 -9.85 -2.23
N GLU A 260 3.24 -10.57 -3.07
CA GLU A 260 2.19 -10.04 -3.97
C GLU A 260 0.95 -9.47 -3.24
N TYR A 261 0.80 -9.76 -1.95
CA TYR A 261 -0.28 -9.24 -1.11
C TYR A 261 0.19 -8.06 -0.25
N HIS A 262 1.38 -7.51 -0.54
CA HIS A 262 2.04 -6.45 0.21
C HIS A 262 2.36 -6.83 1.68
N GLU A 263 2.46 -8.12 1.96
CA GLU A 263 2.87 -8.65 3.27
C GLU A 263 4.36 -8.97 3.26
N VAL A 264 5.02 -8.70 4.39
CA VAL A 264 6.46 -8.88 4.55
C VAL A 264 6.77 -10.36 4.61
N GLU A 265 7.77 -10.79 3.85
CA GLU A 265 8.23 -12.19 3.86
C GLU A 265 8.90 -12.52 5.21
N GLU A 266 9.85 -11.68 5.61
CA GLU A 266 10.66 -11.74 6.83
C GLU A 266 10.94 -10.32 7.35
N PHE A 267 10.87 -10.12 8.67
CA PHE A 267 11.08 -8.82 9.29
C PHE A 267 12.56 -8.47 9.43
N ILE A 268 12.88 -7.16 9.44
CA ILE A 268 14.27 -6.65 9.49
C ILE A 268 14.49 -5.78 10.73
N CYS A 269 15.72 -5.73 11.23
CA CYS A 269 16.06 -4.86 12.35
C CYS A 269 16.11 -3.38 11.93
N ASN A 270 16.03 -2.48 12.90
CA ASN A 270 16.11 -1.03 12.68
C ASN A 270 17.46 -0.61 12.13
N SER A 271 18.55 -1.27 12.54
CA SER A 271 19.87 -0.92 12.01
C SER A 271 19.98 -1.15 10.51
N CYS A 272 19.52 -2.31 10.01
CA CYS A 272 19.42 -2.58 8.57
C CYS A 272 18.49 -1.59 7.84
N ARG A 273 17.48 -1.05 8.52
CA ARG A 273 16.50 -0.16 7.91
C ARG A 273 16.98 1.30 7.82
N PHE A 274 17.56 1.81 8.90
CA PHE A 274 17.82 3.24 9.08
C PHE A 274 19.30 3.61 8.96
N ASP A 275 20.21 2.75 9.45
CA ASP A 275 21.64 3.08 9.55
C ASP A 275 22.39 2.77 8.26
N HIS A 276 22.05 1.66 7.59
CA HIS A 276 22.75 1.15 6.40
C HIS A 276 22.18 1.71 5.09
N LYS A 277 22.58 2.93 4.72
CA LYS A 277 22.15 3.61 3.49
C LYS A 277 23.23 3.72 2.41
N ASP A 278 24.41 3.17 2.64
CA ASP A 278 25.46 3.12 1.64
C ASP A 278 25.30 1.91 0.73
N VAL A 279 25.52 2.09 -0.58
CA VAL A 279 25.40 1.00 -1.57
C VAL A 279 26.37 -0.14 -1.28
N ASN A 280 27.54 0.17 -0.70
CA ASN A 280 28.56 -0.82 -0.36
C ASN A 280 28.15 -1.78 0.77
N ASP A 281 27.14 -1.42 1.57
CA ASP A 281 26.63 -2.27 2.65
C ASP A 281 25.76 -3.43 2.14
N TRP A 282 25.38 -3.41 0.86
CA TRP A 282 24.36 -4.28 0.29
C TRP A 282 24.86 -5.05 -0.93
N VAL A 283 24.55 -6.34 -0.98
CA VAL A 283 24.68 -7.15 -2.20
C VAL A 283 23.37 -7.04 -2.98
N ILE A 284 23.40 -6.34 -4.12
CA ILE A 284 22.22 -6.13 -4.98
C ILE A 284 22.01 -7.35 -5.88
N GLU A 285 20.89 -8.06 -5.68
CA GLU A 285 20.52 -9.27 -6.45
C GLU A 285 19.90 -8.91 -7.82
N GLY A 286 19.11 -7.84 -7.87
CA GLY A 286 18.44 -7.41 -9.09
C GLY A 286 17.17 -6.58 -8.85
N PRO A 287 16.53 -6.09 -9.92
CA PRO A 287 15.34 -5.26 -9.81
C PRO A 287 14.16 -6.05 -9.23
N ARG A 288 13.42 -5.44 -8.31
CA ARG A 288 12.22 -6.05 -7.73
C ARG A 288 11.06 -5.99 -8.73
N LYS A 289 10.32 -7.09 -8.85
CA LYS A 289 9.10 -7.19 -9.66
C LYS A 289 7.87 -6.79 -8.82
N PHE A 290 6.99 -5.99 -9.40
CA PHE A 290 5.71 -5.57 -8.80
C PHE A 290 4.52 -6.00 -9.68
N GLU A 291 3.30 -5.90 -9.15
CA GLU A 291 2.06 -6.24 -9.87
C GLU A 291 1.88 -5.37 -11.11
N LYS A 292 1.18 -5.90 -12.11
CA LYS A 292 1.16 -5.29 -13.45
C LYS A 292 0.66 -3.86 -13.49
N PHE A 293 -0.27 -3.51 -12.61
CA PHE A 293 -0.94 -2.21 -12.57
C PHE A 293 -0.38 -1.26 -11.49
N SER A 294 0.68 -1.65 -10.78
CA SER A 294 1.30 -0.79 -9.78
C SER A 294 1.92 0.45 -10.42
N VAL A 295 1.73 1.63 -9.83
CA VAL A 295 2.33 2.89 -10.28
C VAL A 295 3.87 2.82 -10.23
N ILE A 296 4.41 2.02 -9.31
CA ILE A 296 5.85 1.75 -9.17
C ILE A 296 6.41 1.11 -10.46
N ASN A 297 5.57 0.44 -11.26
CA ASN A 297 5.99 -0.15 -12.52
C ASN A 297 6.05 0.84 -13.70
N GLN A 298 5.56 2.08 -13.58
CA GLN A 298 5.52 3.04 -14.70
C GLN A 298 6.91 3.37 -15.26
N ASN A 299 7.96 3.29 -14.44
CA ASN A 299 9.34 3.59 -14.83
C ASN A 299 10.26 2.36 -14.80
N ASN A 300 9.71 1.14 -14.78
CA ASN A 300 10.46 -0.07 -14.45
C ASN A 300 10.99 -0.82 -15.69
N TYR A 301 12.26 -1.20 -15.64
CA TYR A 301 13.05 -1.74 -16.77
C TYR A 301 12.85 -3.23 -17.03
N THR A 302 12.10 -3.94 -16.19
CA THR A 302 11.81 -5.37 -16.39
C THR A 302 10.88 -5.63 -17.57
N ARG A 303 10.16 -4.59 -18.03
CA ARG A 303 9.32 -4.65 -19.22
C ARG A 303 10.08 -4.01 -20.37
N LYS A 304 10.12 -4.69 -21.53
CA LYS A 304 10.46 -4.01 -22.78
C LYS A 304 9.41 -2.92 -22.98
N LEU A 305 9.83 -1.67 -22.91
CA LEU A 305 8.98 -0.56 -23.34
C LEU A 305 8.78 -0.72 -24.83
N ASP A 306 7.57 -1.04 -25.25
CA ASP A 306 7.22 -1.01 -26.66
C ASP A 306 7.40 0.44 -27.13
N LYS A 307 8.21 0.62 -28.18
CA LYS A 307 8.30 1.92 -28.84
C LYS A 307 6.93 2.18 -29.47
N VAL A 308 6.12 2.99 -28.80
CA VAL A 308 4.91 3.53 -29.40
C VAL A 308 5.37 4.58 -30.41
N THR A 309 5.43 4.19 -31.68
CA THR A 309 5.55 5.13 -32.78
C THR A 309 4.24 5.88 -32.84
N ILE A 310 4.18 7.08 -32.26
CA ILE A 310 3.03 7.96 -32.45
C ILE A 310 3.08 8.35 -33.93
N GLU A 311 2.18 7.80 -34.74
CA GLU A 311 1.94 8.28 -36.10
C GLU A 311 1.29 9.66 -36.02
N THR A 312 2.09 10.67 -35.70
CA THR A 312 1.69 12.06 -35.96
C THR A 312 1.63 12.23 -37.46
N GLU A 313 0.49 12.72 -37.98
CA GLU A 313 0.42 13.25 -39.34
C GLU A 313 1.60 14.20 -39.56
N LYS A 314 2.31 14.04 -40.68
CA LYS A 314 3.53 14.82 -41.00
C LYS A 314 3.33 16.33 -40.86
N GLN A 315 2.09 16.82 -40.94
CA GLN A 315 1.75 18.23 -40.82
C GLN A 315 1.81 18.80 -39.40
N ILE A 316 1.62 17.98 -38.36
CA ILE A 316 1.61 18.45 -36.95
C ILE A 316 3.05 18.77 -36.47
N LEU A 317 4.05 18.08 -37.01
CA LEU A 317 5.46 18.31 -36.68
C LEU A 317 6.08 19.52 -37.39
N LEU A 318 5.52 19.97 -38.53
CA LEU A 318 6.03 21.13 -39.28
C LEU A 318 5.96 22.44 -38.48
N GLY A 319 4.91 22.63 -37.67
CA GLY A 319 4.80 23.80 -36.79
C GLY A 319 5.89 23.81 -35.72
N ARG A 320 6.24 22.63 -35.19
CA ARG A 320 7.24 22.49 -34.11
C ARG A 320 8.67 22.72 -34.59
N ASP A 321 8.99 22.38 -35.84
CA ASP A 321 10.28 22.68 -36.46
C ASP A 321 10.42 24.16 -36.82
N GLN A 322 9.32 24.82 -37.22
CA GLN A 322 9.28 26.27 -37.42
C GLN A 322 9.42 27.03 -36.09
N ASP A 323 8.77 26.55 -35.03
CA ASP A 323 8.88 27.14 -33.69
C ASP A 323 10.27 26.93 -33.09
N ARG A 324 10.90 25.77 -33.30
CA ARG A 324 12.32 25.54 -32.93
C ARG A 324 13.27 26.52 -33.61
N LYS A 325 13.03 26.85 -34.88
CA LYS A 325 13.80 27.88 -35.61
C LYS A 325 13.55 29.30 -35.11
N LYS A 326 12.33 29.61 -34.64
CA LYS A 326 11.99 30.93 -34.07
C LYS A 326 12.57 31.14 -32.66
N ILE A 327 12.73 30.08 -31.88
CA ILE A 327 13.23 30.15 -30.50
C ILE A 327 14.77 30.29 -30.43
N SER A 328 15.51 29.87 -31.48
CA SER A 328 16.93 30.20 -31.60
C SER A 328 17.11 31.64 -32.09
N MET A 329 17.01 32.61 -31.17
CA MET A 329 17.36 34.00 -31.45
C MET A 329 18.85 34.10 -31.83
N VAL A 330 19.12 34.47 -33.09
CA VAL A 330 20.36 35.17 -33.46
C VAL A 330 20.05 36.66 -33.37
N GLU A 331 20.92 37.39 -32.67
CA GLU A 331 20.84 38.81 -32.33
C GLU A 331 20.26 39.69 -33.45
N VAL A 332 19.09 40.28 -33.21
CA VAL A 332 18.61 41.41 -34.01
C VAL A 332 18.90 42.69 -33.23
N PRO A 333 19.82 43.56 -33.69
CA PRO A 333 20.09 44.80 -33.00
C PRO A 333 18.92 45.77 -33.17
N LEU A 334 18.50 46.40 -32.08
CA LEU A 334 17.48 47.45 -32.06
C LEU A 334 17.99 48.67 -32.87
N LYS A 335 17.43 48.87 -34.07
CA LYS A 335 17.52 50.15 -34.77
C LYS A 335 16.37 51.06 -34.33
N ASN A 336 16.70 52.02 -33.46
CA ASN A 336 15.92 53.23 -33.28
C ASN A 336 16.13 54.14 -34.50
N THR A 337 15.10 54.36 -35.31
CA THR A 337 15.04 55.54 -36.19
C THR A 337 13.60 55.99 -36.39
N GLU A 338 13.43 57.28 -36.16
CA GLU A 338 12.26 58.14 -36.31
C GLU A 338 11.79 58.29 -37.77
N ASN A 339 10.61 58.92 -37.90
CA ASN A 339 10.15 59.80 -38.98
C ASN A 339 9.35 59.23 -40.18
N SER A 340 8.04 59.48 -40.10
CA SER A 340 7.27 60.46 -40.91
C SER A 340 7.07 60.27 -42.43
N LYS A 341 5.80 60.53 -42.82
CA LYS A 341 5.24 60.91 -44.14
C LYS A 341 5.09 59.76 -45.14
N SER A 342 3.97 59.63 -45.86
CA SER A 342 3.06 60.63 -46.44
C SER A 342 1.59 60.45 -46.07
#